data_AF-A0A813CG46-F1
#
_entry.id   AF-A0A813CG46-F1
#
_cell.length_a   1.000
_cell.length_b   1.000
_cell.length_c   1.000
_cell.angle_alpha   90.00
_cell.angle_beta   90.00
_cell.angle_gamma   90.00
#
_symmetry.space_group_name_H-M   'P 1'
#
loop_
_entity.id
_entity.type
_entity.pdbx_description
1 polymer ?
#
loop_
_entity_poly.entity_id
_entity_poly.type
_entity_poly.pdbx_seq_one_letter_code
_entity_poly.pdbx_strand_id
1 'polypeptide(L)'
;VAEKTDLARIITKAKVFKLVTDKNACVGCVYEKGGQNFQEFGPVILASGGFGADFTQNSLLAKYRPDLLHLPTTNGEHCTGDGIKMGEEIGAKTIDLEWVQVHPTGLVKPDDADAKIKFLAAEALRGVGGIILNAEGQRFCNELGRRDYVTGEMWKSKPPFRLCLNKAASDEIIWHCKPRAEQTVSASPDRSVSWSHRDLPVQHPRHYTGRGVGSTVG
;
A
#
# COMPACT_ATOMS: atom_id res chain seq x y z
N VAL A 1 15.09 20.36 15.64
CA VAL A 1 16.01 20.88 14.61
C VAL A 1 15.38 20.67 13.24
N ALA A 2 15.32 21.71 12.42
CA ALA A 2 14.99 21.61 11.00
C ALA A 2 16.32 21.59 10.25
N GLU A 3 16.49 20.71 9.28
CA GLU A 3 17.65 20.77 8.39
C GLU A 3 17.40 21.94 7.44
N LYS A 4 18.30 22.92 7.44
CA LYS A 4 18.14 24.14 6.65
C LYS A 4 19.30 24.22 5.66
N THR A 5 18.93 24.32 4.39
CA THR A 5 19.83 24.68 3.30
C THR A 5 19.49 26.10 2.84
N ASP A 6 20.27 26.61 1.89
CA ASP A 6 20.06 27.90 1.25
C ASP A 6 18.74 27.93 0.44
N LEU A 7 18.24 26.75 0.07
CA LEU A 7 17.08 26.56 -0.81
C LEU A 7 15.82 26.10 -0.06
N ALA A 8 15.97 25.32 1.01
CA ALA A 8 14.83 24.71 1.69
C ALA A 8 15.08 24.50 3.19
N ARG A 9 13.99 24.50 3.95
CA ARG A 9 13.97 24.07 5.36
C ARG A 9 13.14 22.80 5.49
N ILE A 10 13.77 21.72 5.94
CA ILE A 10 13.13 20.42 6.16
C ILE A 10 12.85 20.25 7.64
N ILE A 11 11.58 20.11 7.99
CA ILE A 11 11.14 19.89 9.37
C ILE A 11 10.64 18.45 9.50
N THR A 12 11.50 17.57 10.03
CA THR A 12 11.11 16.17 10.32
C THR A 12 10.38 16.04 11.65
N LYS A 13 9.66 14.93 11.83
CA LYS A 13 8.85 14.64 13.04
C LYS A 13 7.88 15.79 13.38
N ALA A 14 7.28 16.35 12.33
CA ALA A 14 6.27 17.39 12.43
C ALA A 14 5.00 16.87 11.76
N LYS A 15 3.87 16.96 12.45
CA LYS A 15 2.57 16.57 11.91
C LYS A 15 1.76 17.82 11.60
N VAL A 16 1.52 18.08 10.31
CA VAL A 16 0.52 19.08 9.90
C VAL A 16 -0.85 18.50 10.22
N PHE A 17 -1.69 19.26 10.94
CA PHE A 17 -3.01 18.79 11.36
C PHE A 17 -4.13 19.80 11.07
N LYS A 18 -3.81 20.99 10.57
CA LYS A 18 -4.79 22.01 10.20
C LYS A 18 -4.26 22.88 9.07
N LEU A 19 -5.12 23.21 8.11
CA LEU A 19 -4.87 24.25 7.12
C LEU A 19 -5.43 25.59 7.59
N VAL A 20 -4.71 26.67 7.29
CA VAL A 20 -5.11 28.03 7.61
C VAL A 20 -5.77 28.63 6.37
N THR A 21 -6.95 29.20 6.55
CA THR A 21 -7.74 29.80 5.46
C THR A 21 -7.98 31.28 5.74
N ASP A 22 -7.86 32.10 4.70
CA ASP A 22 -8.37 33.47 4.70
C ASP A 22 -9.35 33.61 3.53
N LYS A 23 -10.59 34.02 3.84
CA LYS A 23 -11.72 34.02 2.90
C LYS A 23 -11.87 32.66 2.21
N ASN A 24 -11.53 32.58 0.93
CA ASN A 24 -11.64 31.39 0.09
C ASN A 24 -10.26 30.81 -0.31
N ALA A 25 -9.17 31.22 0.34
CA ALA A 25 -7.82 30.79 0.00
C ALA A 25 -7.16 30.08 1.19
N CYS A 26 -6.45 28.99 0.91
CA CYS A 26 -5.50 28.41 1.87
C CYS A 26 -4.24 29.28 1.89
N VAL A 27 -3.90 29.80 3.07
CA VAL A 27 -2.81 30.75 3.28
C VAL A 27 -1.72 30.23 4.22
N GLY A 28 -1.79 28.96 4.60
CA GLY A 28 -0.80 28.36 5.49
C GLY A 28 -1.25 27.05 6.13
N CYS A 29 -0.47 26.60 7.10
CA CYS A 29 -0.78 25.40 7.86
C CYS A 29 -0.32 25.52 9.32
N VAL A 30 -0.89 24.67 10.16
CA VAL A 30 -0.48 24.47 11.56
C VAL A 30 0.06 23.05 11.69
N TYR A 31 1.24 22.93 12.30
CA TYR A 31 1.86 21.65 12.58
C TYR A 31 2.30 21.52 14.04
N GLU A 32 2.26 20.29 14.54
CA GLU A 32 2.78 19.94 15.87
C GLU A 32 4.19 19.35 15.74
N LYS A 33 5.11 19.78 16.61
CA LYS A 33 6.45 19.19 16.73
C LYS A 33 6.91 19.22 18.18
N GLY A 34 7.07 18.05 18.77
CA GLY A 34 7.53 17.93 20.16
C GLY A 34 6.52 18.48 21.16
N GLY A 35 5.23 18.30 20.90
CA GLY A 35 4.14 18.77 21.77
C GLY A 35 3.86 20.27 21.68
N GLN A 36 4.51 20.98 20.76
CA GLN A 36 4.28 22.41 20.52
C GLN A 36 3.69 22.63 19.14
N ASN A 37 2.74 23.56 19.04
CA ASN A 37 2.11 23.95 17.79
C ASN A 37 2.84 25.14 17.17
N PHE A 38 3.06 25.05 15.87
CA PHE A 38 3.68 26.07 15.05
C PHE A 38 2.77 26.38 13.87
N GLN A 39 2.81 27.63 13.40
CA GLN A 39 2.03 28.08 12.27
C GLN A 39 2.96 28.69 11.23
N GLU A 40 2.73 28.33 9.97
CA GLU A 40 3.47 28.84 8.82
C GLU A 40 2.47 29.39 7.81
N PHE A 41 2.84 30.51 7.18
CA PHE A 41 2.02 31.16 6.15
C PHE A 41 2.67 31.05 4.78
N GLY A 42 1.83 30.97 3.76
CA GLY A 42 2.22 30.86 2.36
C GLY A 42 1.40 29.82 1.60
N PRO A 43 1.69 29.63 0.30
CA PRO A 43 1.07 28.58 -0.49
C PRO A 43 1.35 27.19 0.10
N VAL A 44 0.33 26.34 0.12
CA VAL A 44 0.42 24.97 0.66
C VAL A 44 0.30 23.95 -0.47
N ILE A 45 1.24 23.00 -0.51
CA ILE A 45 1.20 21.85 -1.40
C ILE A 45 1.04 20.60 -0.55
N LEU A 46 -0.06 19.86 -0.75
CA LEU A 46 -0.30 18.59 -0.06
C LEU A 46 0.32 17.43 -0.85
N ALA A 47 1.30 16.76 -0.24
CA ALA A 47 1.97 15.57 -0.78
C ALA A 47 2.01 14.44 0.26
N SER A 48 0.92 14.28 1.02
CA SER A 48 0.86 13.40 2.21
C SER A 48 0.71 11.90 1.93
N GLY A 49 0.70 11.48 0.66
CA GLY A 49 0.42 10.10 0.27
C GLY A 49 -1.06 9.73 0.35
N GLY A 50 -1.33 8.42 0.35
CA GLY A 50 -2.68 7.84 0.26
C GLY A 50 -3.37 7.55 1.60
N PHE A 51 -4.48 6.82 1.55
CA PHE A 51 -5.33 6.48 2.71
C PHE A 51 -5.52 4.98 2.95
N GLY A 52 -4.73 4.13 2.27
CA GLY A 52 -4.91 2.67 2.25
C GLY A 52 -4.51 1.94 3.53
N ALA A 53 -3.92 2.63 4.50
CA ALA A 53 -3.54 2.08 5.80
C ALA A 53 -4.44 2.54 6.95
N ASP A 54 -5.49 3.31 6.67
CA ASP A 54 -6.46 3.71 7.69
C ASP A 54 -7.53 2.61 7.88
N PHE A 55 -7.49 1.93 9.03
CA PHE A 55 -8.43 0.87 9.40
C PHE A 55 -9.53 1.35 10.35
N THR A 56 -9.61 2.66 10.61
CA THR A 56 -10.63 3.25 11.48
C THR A 56 -11.98 3.34 10.77
N GLN A 57 -13.07 3.43 11.54
CA GLN A 57 -14.43 3.53 11.01
C GLN A 57 -14.72 4.89 10.34
N ASN A 58 -13.98 5.94 10.72
CA ASN A 58 -14.05 7.27 10.10
C ASN A 58 -13.02 7.45 8.98
N SER A 59 -12.39 6.37 8.50
CA SER A 59 -11.45 6.42 7.40
C SER A 59 -12.12 6.77 6.08
N LEU A 60 -11.35 7.35 5.15
CA LEU A 60 -11.80 7.54 3.77
C LEU A 60 -12.13 6.18 3.12
N LEU A 61 -11.41 5.12 3.50
CA LEU A 61 -11.68 3.79 2.99
C LEU A 61 -13.05 3.27 3.46
N ALA A 62 -13.38 3.42 4.74
CA ALA A 62 -14.70 3.04 5.25
C ALA A 62 -15.84 3.83 4.59
N LYS A 63 -15.59 5.09 4.22
CA LYS A 63 -16.55 5.95 3.52
C LYS A 63 -16.77 5.53 2.06
N TYR A 64 -15.69 5.29 1.30
CA TYR A 64 -15.77 5.11 -0.16
C TYR A 64 -15.69 3.65 -0.63
N ARG A 65 -15.03 2.76 0.14
CA ARG A 65 -14.84 1.33 -0.16
C ARG A 65 -14.89 0.45 1.10
N PRO A 66 -16.02 0.45 1.83
CA PRO A 66 -16.18 -0.35 3.04
C PRO A 66 -15.98 -1.85 2.79
N ASP A 67 -16.29 -2.31 1.58
CA ASP A 67 -16.06 -3.68 1.11
C ASP A 67 -14.59 -4.09 1.19
N LEU A 68 -13.64 -3.15 1.13
CA LEU A 68 -12.21 -3.43 1.21
C LEU A 68 -11.60 -3.25 2.61
N LEU A 69 -12.38 -2.81 3.60
CA LEU A 69 -11.84 -2.44 4.93
C LEU A 69 -11.17 -3.62 5.63
N HIS A 70 -11.70 -4.82 5.41
CA HIS A 70 -11.21 -6.09 5.97
C HIS A 70 -9.90 -6.58 5.34
N LEU A 71 -9.51 -6.07 4.17
CA LEU A 71 -8.27 -6.48 3.51
C LEU A 71 -7.03 -5.87 4.18
N PRO A 72 -5.89 -6.57 4.18
CA PRO A 72 -4.62 -5.99 4.59
C PRO A 72 -4.14 -4.93 3.58
N THR A 73 -3.07 -4.21 3.92
CA THR A 73 -2.45 -3.19 3.06
C THR A 73 -0.97 -3.45 2.88
N THR A 74 -0.38 -2.96 1.80
CA THR A 74 1.10 -2.87 1.66
C THR A 74 1.62 -1.47 1.93
N ASN A 75 0.72 -0.52 2.18
CA ASN A 75 1.09 0.84 2.52
C ASN A 75 1.70 0.88 3.93
N GLY A 76 2.59 1.84 4.17
CA GLY A 76 3.06 2.11 5.53
C GLY A 76 1.93 2.64 6.41
N GLU A 77 2.07 2.47 7.73
CA GLU A 77 1.08 2.89 8.74
C GLU A 77 0.71 4.38 8.65
N HIS A 78 1.58 5.20 8.07
CA HIS A 78 1.40 6.64 7.91
C HIS A 78 0.46 7.02 6.74
N CYS A 79 0.05 6.08 5.88
CA CYS A 79 -0.83 6.35 4.74
C CYS A 79 -2.31 6.38 5.18
N THR A 80 -2.67 7.36 6.00
CA THR A 80 -4.00 7.50 6.63
C THR A 80 -4.91 8.55 6.00
N GLY A 81 -4.47 9.18 4.90
CA GLY A 81 -5.27 10.18 4.18
C GLY A 81 -5.34 11.55 4.84
N ASP A 82 -4.46 11.87 5.79
CA ASP A 82 -4.53 13.09 6.60
C ASP A 82 -4.62 14.38 5.75
N GLY A 83 -3.80 14.50 4.70
CA GLY A 83 -3.86 15.65 3.80
C GLY A 83 -5.15 15.73 2.99
N ILE A 84 -5.71 14.60 2.56
CA ILE A 84 -6.99 14.57 1.83
C ILE A 84 -8.12 15.04 2.75
N LYS A 85 -8.16 14.53 3.99
CA LYS A 85 -9.15 14.95 5.00
C LYS A 85 -9.05 16.45 5.30
N MET A 86 -7.84 16.97 5.52
CA MET A 86 -7.61 18.41 5.72
C MET A 86 -8.06 19.25 4.51
N GLY A 87 -7.88 18.73 3.29
CA GLY A 87 -8.41 19.35 2.08
C GLY A 87 -9.94 19.40 2.07
N GLU A 88 -10.61 18.27 2.32
CA GLU A 88 -12.08 18.20 2.40
C GLU A 88 -12.63 19.17 3.47
N GLU A 89 -11.96 19.31 4.62
CA GLU A 89 -12.35 20.21 5.71
C GLU A 89 -12.38 21.70 5.31
N ILE A 90 -11.52 22.13 4.39
CA ILE A 90 -11.50 23.50 3.86
C ILE A 90 -12.31 23.67 2.57
N GLY A 91 -13.11 22.66 2.21
CA GLY A 91 -13.97 22.67 1.02
C GLY A 91 -13.26 22.30 -0.29
N ALA A 92 -12.04 21.75 -0.23
CA ALA A 92 -11.38 21.24 -1.43
C ALA A 92 -12.12 20.00 -1.96
N LYS A 93 -12.24 19.91 -3.28
CA LYS A 93 -12.86 18.75 -3.95
C LYS A 93 -11.87 17.60 -4.02
N THR A 94 -12.38 16.39 -3.90
CA THR A 94 -11.65 15.13 -4.12
C THR A 94 -12.20 14.45 -5.38
N ILE A 95 -11.38 13.62 -6.03
CA ILE A 95 -11.73 12.96 -7.29
C ILE A 95 -11.34 11.49 -7.19
N ASP A 96 -12.21 10.58 -7.63
CA ASP A 96 -11.92 9.15 -7.78
C ASP A 96 -11.52 8.42 -6.47
N LEU A 97 -12.03 8.83 -5.29
CA LEU A 97 -11.69 8.18 -4.02
C LEU A 97 -12.25 6.75 -3.89
N GLU A 98 -13.24 6.38 -4.70
CA GLU A 98 -13.77 5.02 -4.82
C GLU A 98 -12.83 4.06 -5.57
N TRP A 99 -11.87 4.60 -6.33
CA TRP A 99 -10.92 3.81 -7.13
C TRP A 99 -9.72 3.35 -6.30
N VAL A 100 -9.97 2.34 -5.46
CA VAL A 100 -8.95 1.67 -4.65
C VAL A 100 -8.47 0.40 -5.33
N GLN A 101 -7.16 0.29 -5.52
CA GLN A 101 -6.54 -0.87 -6.15
C GLN A 101 -6.17 -1.93 -5.11
N VAL A 102 -6.69 -3.13 -5.35
CA VAL A 102 -6.26 -4.35 -4.68
C VAL A 102 -5.18 -5.01 -5.54
N HIS A 103 -4.04 -5.33 -4.93
CA HIS A 103 -2.94 -6.01 -5.58
C HIS A 103 -3.05 -7.52 -5.33
N PRO A 104 -2.74 -8.39 -6.32
CA PRO A 104 -2.93 -9.83 -6.17
C PRO A 104 -1.93 -10.50 -5.21
N THR A 105 -0.72 -9.94 -5.08
CA THR A 105 0.40 -10.61 -4.42
C THR A 105 0.98 -9.79 -3.26
N GLY A 106 0.35 -9.83 -2.09
CA GLY A 106 0.95 -9.45 -0.82
C GLY A 106 1.46 -10.68 -0.09
N LEU A 107 2.75 -10.67 0.26
CA LEU A 107 3.39 -11.77 0.96
C LEU A 107 2.83 -11.92 2.37
N VAL A 108 2.36 -13.12 2.66
CA VAL A 108 1.91 -13.54 3.98
C VAL A 108 3.12 -14.07 4.72
N LYS A 109 3.37 -13.59 5.93
CA LYS A 109 4.37 -14.19 6.80
C LYS A 109 3.74 -15.36 7.56
N PRO A 110 4.31 -16.58 7.54
CA PRO A 110 3.71 -17.73 8.22
C PRO A 110 3.56 -17.54 9.73
N ASP A 111 4.48 -16.80 10.36
CA ASP A 111 4.49 -16.47 11.79
C ASP A 111 3.50 -15.36 12.16
N ASP A 112 3.04 -14.56 11.19
CA ASP A 112 2.04 -13.50 11.37
C ASP A 112 1.13 -13.39 10.12
N ALA A 113 0.31 -14.43 9.95
CA ALA A 113 -0.57 -14.55 8.79
C ALA A 113 -1.63 -13.44 8.74
N ASP A 114 -2.04 -12.94 9.91
CA ASP A 114 -3.11 -11.95 10.08
C ASP A 114 -2.61 -10.50 10.15
N ALA A 115 -1.28 -10.26 10.00
CA ALA A 115 -0.73 -8.92 9.99
C ALA A 115 -1.54 -7.97 9.08
N LYS A 116 -1.88 -6.77 9.56
CA LYS A 116 -2.61 -5.80 8.73
C LYS A 116 -1.76 -5.23 7.59
N ILE A 117 -0.44 -5.32 7.73
CA ILE A 117 0.52 -4.83 6.75
C ILE A 117 1.27 -6.01 6.15
N LYS A 118 1.30 -6.06 4.82
CA LYS A 118 1.95 -7.13 4.05
C LYS A 118 3.05 -6.54 3.18
N PHE A 119 4.11 -7.32 2.99
CA PHE A 119 5.13 -6.96 2.02
C PHE A 119 4.59 -7.18 0.61
N LEU A 120 4.73 -6.19 -0.26
CA LEU A 120 4.26 -6.34 -1.64
C LEU A 120 5.16 -7.32 -2.41
N ALA A 121 4.68 -8.50 -2.78
CA ALA A 121 5.36 -9.29 -3.81
C ALA A 121 5.23 -8.51 -5.13
N ALA A 122 6.37 -8.10 -5.70
CA ALA A 122 6.35 -7.21 -6.85
C ALA A 122 5.69 -7.89 -8.04
N GLU A 123 4.99 -7.10 -8.84
CA GLU A 123 4.45 -7.52 -10.14
C GLU A 123 5.52 -8.16 -11.03
N ALA A 124 6.77 -7.71 -10.90
CA ALA A 124 7.92 -8.32 -11.55
C ALA A 124 8.05 -9.84 -11.28
N LEU A 125 7.64 -10.34 -10.12
CA LEU A 125 7.66 -11.78 -9.81
C LEU A 125 6.72 -12.57 -10.73
N ARG A 126 5.56 -12.01 -11.08
CA ARG A 126 4.67 -12.58 -12.11
C ARG A 126 5.30 -12.45 -13.50
N GLY A 127 5.93 -11.30 -13.77
CA GLY A 127 6.59 -11.00 -15.05
C GLY A 127 7.73 -11.97 -15.42
N VAL A 128 8.53 -12.41 -14.45
CA VAL A 128 9.63 -13.37 -14.67
C VAL A 128 9.16 -14.83 -14.77
N GLY A 129 7.84 -15.08 -14.76
CA GLY A 129 7.26 -16.42 -14.89
C GLY A 129 6.78 -17.05 -13.59
N GLY A 130 6.56 -16.25 -12.54
CA GLY A 130 5.88 -16.70 -11.34
C GLY A 130 4.42 -17.05 -11.62
N ILE A 131 4.00 -18.24 -11.16
CA ILE A 131 2.63 -18.73 -11.31
C ILE A 131 1.89 -18.70 -9.97
N ILE A 132 0.59 -18.45 -10.00
CA ILE A 132 -0.24 -18.46 -8.78
C ILE A 132 -1.09 -19.73 -8.77
N LEU A 133 -0.95 -20.50 -7.69
CA LEU A 133 -1.71 -21.71 -7.43
C LEU A 133 -2.74 -21.48 -6.32
N ASN A 134 -3.89 -22.13 -6.45
CA ASN A 134 -4.92 -22.17 -5.41
C ASN A 134 -4.57 -23.19 -4.30
N ALA A 135 -5.50 -23.39 -3.36
CA ALA A 135 -5.33 -24.32 -2.25
C ALA A 135 -5.10 -25.77 -2.72
N GLU A 136 -5.71 -26.14 -3.85
CA GLU A 136 -5.63 -27.46 -4.50
C GLU A 136 -4.38 -27.62 -5.39
N GLY A 137 -3.51 -26.60 -5.46
CA GLY A 137 -2.29 -26.64 -6.28
C GLY A 137 -2.54 -26.45 -7.78
N GLN A 138 -3.71 -25.94 -8.16
CA GLN A 138 -4.10 -25.71 -9.55
C GLN A 138 -3.83 -24.26 -9.96
N ARG A 139 -3.31 -24.09 -11.17
CA ARG A 139 -3.23 -22.77 -11.82
C ARG A 139 -4.61 -22.39 -12.33
N PHE A 140 -5.05 -21.17 -12.04
CA PHE A 140 -6.42 -20.71 -12.32
C PHE A 140 -6.48 -19.41 -13.13
N CYS A 141 -5.36 -18.74 -13.40
CA CYS A 141 -5.35 -17.49 -14.18
C CYS A 141 -4.05 -17.31 -14.99
N ASN A 142 -4.06 -16.29 -15.86
CA ASN A 142 -2.85 -15.77 -16.49
C ASN A 142 -2.30 -14.59 -15.68
N GLU A 143 -1.13 -14.78 -15.07
CA GLU A 143 -0.48 -13.86 -14.13
C GLU A 143 0.04 -12.58 -14.79
N LEU A 144 0.17 -12.57 -16.12
CA LEU A 144 0.50 -11.36 -16.91
C LEU A 144 -0.71 -10.46 -17.16
N GLY A 145 -1.90 -10.89 -16.77
CA GLY A 145 -3.10 -10.06 -16.80
C GLY A 145 -3.01 -8.86 -15.86
N ARG A 146 -3.93 -7.90 -16.05
CA ARG A 146 -4.01 -6.72 -15.18
C ARG A 146 -4.37 -7.12 -13.74
N ARG A 147 -4.03 -6.24 -12.78
CA ARG A 147 -4.19 -6.49 -11.34
C ARG A 147 -5.63 -6.80 -10.93
N ASP A 148 -6.59 -6.10 -11.52
CA ASP A 148 -8.03 -6.31 -11.33
C ASP A 148 -8.49 -7.68 -11.84
N TYR A 149 -8.01 -8.11 -13.01
CA TYR A 149 -8.27 -9.45 -13.53
C TYR A 149 -7.72 -10.55 -12.63
N VAL A 150 -6.43 -10.49 -12.26
CA VAL A 150 -5.79 -11.53 -11.44
C VAL A 150 -6.45 -11.63 -10.07
N THR A 151 -6.69 -10.48 -9.42
CA THR A 151 -7.42 -10.41 -8.15
C THR A 151 -8.84 -10.95 -8.28
N GLY A 152 -9.53 -10.64 -9.39
CA GLY A 152 -10.86 -11.14 -9.69
C GLY A 152 -10.93 -12.65 -9.84
N GLU A 153 -9.96 -13.26 -10.52
CA GLU A 153 -9.87 -14.73 -10.64
C GLU A 153 -9.58 -15.38 -9.28
N MET A 154 -8.71 -14.78 -8.48
CA MET A 154 -8.41 -15.27 -7.15
C MET A 154 -9.63 -15.21 -6.22
N TRP A 155 -10.50 -14.18 -6.31
CA TRP A 155 -11.76 -14.13 -5.54
C TRP A 155 -12.75 -15.26 -5.85
N LYS A 156 -12.62 -15.92 -7.00
CA LYS A 156 -13.43 -17.11 -7.35
C LYS A 156 -12.95 -18.38 -6.64
N SER A 157 -11.74 -18.35 -6.06
CA SER A 157 -11.12 -19.47 -5.37
C SER A 157 -10.94 -19.17 -3.88
N LYS A 158 -10.77 -20.22 -3.06
CA LYS A 158 -10.50 -20.05 -1.63
C LYS A 158 -8.99 -20.03 -1.36
N PRO A 159 -8.51 -19.19 -0.42
CA PRO A 159 -7.13 -19.25 0.06
C PRO A 159 -6.85 -20.60 0.76
N PRO A 160 -5.57 -20.98 0.96
CA PRO A 160 -4.36 -20.19 0.69
C PRO A 160 -3.97 -20.14 -0.79
N PHE A 161 -3.36 -19.02 -1.20
CA PHE A 161 -2.75 -18.87 -2.52
C PHE A 161 -1.23 -18.92 -2.42
N ARG A 162 -0.61 -19.46 -3.47
CA ARG A 162 0.82 -19.74 -3.53
C ARG A 162 1.41 -19.15 -4.79
N LEU A 163 2.35 -18.23 -4.65
CA LEU A 163 3.14 -17.72 -5.77
C LEU A 163 4.39 -18.59 -5.90
N CYS A 164 4.44 -19.40 -6.94
CA CYS A 164 5.52 -20.34 -7.19
C CYS A 164 6.46 -19.80 -8.28
N LEU A 165 7.77 -19.88 -8.02
CA LEU A 165 8.83 -19.52 -8.97
C LEU A 165 9.68 -20.76 -9.28
N ASN A 166 9.98 -20.98 -10.56
CA ASN A 166 11.01 -21.93 -10.95
C ASN A 166 12.41 -21.36 -10.68
N LYS A 167 13.44 -22.20 -10.80
CA LYS A 167 14.83 -21.80 -10.54
C LYS A 167 15.28 -20.60 -11.40
N ALA A 168 15.01 -20.62 -12.70
CA ALA A 168 15.45 -19.55 -13.61
C ALA A 168 14.85 -18.19 -13.22
N ALA A 169 13.54 -18.14 -12.98
CA ALA A 169 12.82 -16.96 -12.53
C ALA A 169 13.31 -16.47 -11.15
N SER A 170 13.57 -17.40 -10.23
CA SER A 170 14.11 -17.06 -8.91
C SER A 170 15.53 -16.50 -8.98
N ASP A 171 16.36 -16.98 -9.90
CA ASP A 171 17.73 -16.51 -10.07
C ASP A 171 17.75 -15.12 -10.71
N GLU A 172 16.88 -14.88 -11.69
CA GLU A 172 16.75 -13.59 -12.38
C GLU A 172 16.41 -12.45 -11.43
N ILE A 173 15.56 -12.69 -10.43
CA ILE A 173 15.08 -11.65 -9.51
C ILE A 173 15.53 -11.87 -8.06
N ILE A 174 16.68 -12.52 -7.88
CA ILE A 174 17.18 -12.96 -6.57
C ILE A 174 17.34 -11.82 -5.55
N TRP A 175 17.65 -10.60 -6.00
CA TRP A 175 17.72 -9.40 -5.13
C TRP A 175 16.37 -9.06 -4.49
N HIS A 176 15.27 -9.39 -5.15
CA HIS A 176 13.91 -9.17 -4.64
C HIS A 176 13.44 -10.32 -3.75
N CYS A 177 13.89 -11.54 -4.06
CA CYS A 177 13.54 -12.74 -3.30
C CYS A 177 14.36 -12.88 -2.00
N LYS A 178 15.66 -12.53 -1.98
CA LYS A 178 16.55 -12.75 -0.82
C LYS A 178 16.08 -12.05 0.48
N PRO A 179 15.81 -10.74 0.51
CA PRO A 179 15.42 -10.05 1.75
C PRO A 179 14.07 -10.48 2.30
N ARG A 180 13.26 -11.17 1.50
CA ARG A 180 11.84 -11.45 1.76
C ARG A 180 11.55 -12.92 2.00
N ALA A 181 12.30 -13.81 1.36
CA ALA A 181 12.25 -15.25 1.61
C ALA A 181 12.70 -15.60 3.03
N GLU A 182 13.73 -14.91 3.56
CA GLU A 182 14.15 -15.08 4.96
C GLU A 182 13.05 -14.73 5.97
N GLN A 183 12.03 -13.95 5.56
CA GLN A 183 10.89 -13.54 6.39
C GLN A 183 9.59 -14.30 6.12
N THR A 184 9.56 -15.22 5.14
CA THR A 184 8.34 -15.93 4.70
C THR A 184 8.48 -17.45 4.58
N VAL A 185 9.67 -18.00 4.77
CA VAL A 185 9.89 -19.45 4.68
C VAL A 185 9.41 -20.12 5.97
N SER A 186 8.22 -20.72 5.92
CA SER A 186 8.02 -22.00 6.60
C SER A 186 8.72 -23.05 5.74
N ALA A 187 9.76 -23.67 6.30
CA ALA A 187 10.35 -24.84 5.68
C ALA A 187 9.24 -25.90 5.53
N SER A 188 8.98 -26.37 4.32
CA SER A 188 8.29 -27.64 4.15
C SER A 188 9.08 -28.69 4.93
N PRO A 189 8.48 -29.42 5.89
CA PRO A 189 9.21 -30.43 6.67
C PRO A 189 9.64 -31.63 5.80
N ASP A 190 9.11 -31.72 4.58
CA ASP A 190 9.52 -32.67 3.57
C ASP A 190 10.76 -32.18 2.80
N ARG A 191 11.92 -32.73 3.17
CA ARG A 191 13.22 -32.48 2.54
C ARG A 191 13.36 -33.10 1.14
N SER A 192 12.31 -33.70 0.56
CA SER A 192 12.35 -34.27 -0.79
C SER A 192 12.13 -33.23 -1.90
N VAL A 193 11.64 -32.03 -1.57
CA VAL A 193 11.54 -30.92 -2.53
C VAL A 193 12.89 -30.23 -2.63
N SER A 194 13.63 -30.56 -3.69
CA SER A 194 14.90 -29.90 -4.02
C SER A 194 14.76 -28.36 -4.01
N TRP A 195 15.84 -27.66 -3.65
CA TRP A 195 16.00 -26.19 -3.56
C TRP A 195 15.71 -25.38 -4.85
N SER A 196 15.00 -25.96 -5.82
CA SER A 196 14.74 -25.42 -7.16
C SER A 196 13.38 -24.69 -7.30
N HIS A 197 12.52 -24.73 -6.28
CA HIS A 197 11.18 -24.14 -6.30
C HIS A 197 10.94 -23.30 -5.04
N ARG A 198 10.60 -22.01 -5.20
CA ARG A 198 10.17 -21.15 -4.09
C ARG A 198 8.66 -21.06 -4.11
N ASP A 199 8.03 -21.44 -3.01
CA ASP A 199 6.60 -21.25 -2.76
C ASP A 199 6.44 -20.09 -1.76
N LEU A 200 5.77 -19.02 -2.20
CA LEU A 200 5.52 -17.84 -1.38
C LEU A 200 4.02 -17.72 -1.10
N PRO A 201 3.58 -17.86 0.16
CA PRO A 201 2.18 -17.65 0.50
C PRO A 201 1.81 -16.19 0.23
N VAL A 202 0.74 -15.99 -0.55
CA VAL A 202 0.25 -14.67 -0.94
C VAL A 202 -1.22 -14.51 -0.64
N GLN A 203 -1.62 -13.28 -0.37
CA GLN A 203 -3.00 -12.84 -0.30
C GLN A 203 -3.14 -11.48 -0.98
N HIS A 204 -4.35 -10.94 -1.07
CA HIS A 204 -4.61 -9.67 -1.74
C HIS A 204 -4.54 -8.48 -0.78
N PRO A 205 -3.48 -7.66 -0.80
CA PRO A 205 -3.47 -6.40 -0.08
C PRO A 205 -3.98 -5.25 -0.94
N ARG A 206 -4.54 -4.24 -0.27
CA ARG A 206 -4.69 -2.90 -0.85
C ARG A 206 -3.28 -2.32 -1.07
N HIS A 207 -3.01 -1.82 -2.26
CA HIS A 207 -1.69 -1.29 -2.60
C HIS A 207 -1.72 0.19 -2.95
N TYR A 208 -2.64 0.60 -3.82
CA TYR A 208 -2.79 1.99 -4.24
C TYR A 208 -4.19 2.49 -3.93
N THR A 209 -4.29 3.69 -3.36
CA THR A 209 -5.56 4.40 -3.20
C THR A 209 -5.60 5.53 -4.22
N GLY A 210 -6.73 5.70 -4.90
CA GLY A 210 -6.97 6.56 -6.08
C GLY A 210 -6.51 8.02 -5.99
N ARG A 211 -6.91 8.82 -6.99
CA ARG A 211 -6.46 10.21 -7.12
C ARG A 211 -6.86 11.04 -5.89
N GLY A 212 -5.99 11.96 -5.48
CA GLY A 212 -6.14 12.72 -4.23
C GLY A 212 -7.05 13.95 -4.37
N VAL A 213 -6.74 15.00 -3.61
CA VAL A 213 -7.39 16.32 -3.72
C VAL A 213 -7.27 16.83 -5.16
N GLY A 214 -8.39 17.16 -5.79
CA GLY A 214 -8.42 17.65 -7.16
C GLY A 214 -7.97 19.11 -7.22
N SER A 215 -7.02 19.43 -8.10
CA SER A 215 -6.76 20.81 -8.48
C SER A 215 -7.92 21.31 -9.33
N THR A 216 -8.84 22.05 -8.74
CA THR A 216 -9.71 22.93 -9.54
C THR A 216 -8.84 24.11 -9.95
N VAL A 217 -8.42 24.10 -11.22
CA VAL A 217 -7.91 25.30 -11.88
C VAL A 217 -9.12 26.17 -12.20
N GLY A 218 -9.20 27.36 -11.59
CA GLY A 218 -10.18 28.40 -11.90
C GLY A 218 -11.28 28.55 -10.87
#